data_AF-E9GY39-F1
#
_entry.id   AF-E9GY39-F1
#
_cell.length_a   1.000
_cell.length_b   1.000
_cell.length_c   1.000
_cell.angle_alpha   90.00
_cell.angle_beta   90.00
_cell.angle_gamma   90.00
#
_symmetry.space_group_name_H-M   'P 1'
#
loop_
_entity.id
_entity.type
_entity.pdbx_description
1 polymer ?
#
loop_
_entity_poly.entity_id
_entity_poly.type
_entity_poly.pdbx_seq_one_letter_code
_entity_poly.pdbx_strand_id
1 'polypeptide(L)'
;KTRYQHVTGTRCATDLAEVPSILMEFFASDPRVVSKFARHYKTGKALPVSRLESLCAAKHTFAAAEMQQQVFYSALDQKLHIHPSSGSNSTTTDVTAEVQQQYYGLPFVHNTAWQHRFSHIVGYGAKYYSYLLSRGVAAWIWQQNFQEDPFSREAGESFRHGFLAHGGSKPARDMVTSFLGK
;
A
#
# COMPACT_ATOMS: atom_id res chain seq x y z
N LYS A 1 9.19 -11.51 17.50
CA LYS A 1 8.31 -11.73 18.68
C LYS A 1 8.63 -10.64 19.69
N THR A 2 7.64 -9.88 20.13
CA THR A 2 7.85 -8.75 21.05
C THR A 2 7.61 -9.16 22.51
N ARG A 3 8.20 -8.41 23.44
CA ARG A 3 8.00 -8.61 24.89
C ARG A 3 6.59 -8.21 25.34
N TYR A 4 6.00 -7.21 24.71
CA TYR A 4 4.71 -6.65 25.13
C TYR A 4 3.62 -6.83 24.08
N GLN A 5 2.41 -7.16 24.56
CA GLN A 5 1.24 -7.42 23.71
C GLN A 5 0.83 -6.20 22.87
N HIS A 6 0.99 -4.98 23.38
CA HIS A 6 0.53 -3.76 22.70
C HIS A 6 1.34 -3.44 21.42
N VAL A 7 2.51 -4.08 21.23
CA VAL A 7 3.35 -3.94 20.03
C VAL A 7 3.52 -5.25 19.26
N THR A 8 2.73 -6.29 19.56
CA THR A 8 2.84 -7.58 18.87
C THR A 8 2.14 -7.58 17.51
N GLY A 9 2.67 -8.35 16.57
CA GLY A 9 2.10 -8.50 15.22
C GLY A 9 2.06 -7.17 14.48
N THR A 10 0.90 -6.83 13.93
CA THR A 10 0.65 -5.62 13.13
C THR A 10 0.33 -4.38 13.97
N ARG A 11 0.48 -4.44 15.31
CA ARG A 11 0.32 -3.28 16.20
C ARG A 11 1.56 -2.39 16.15
N CYS A 12 1.82 -1.81 14.99
CA CYS A 12 2.94 -0.90 14.73
C CYS A 12 2.42 0.46 14.23
N ALA A 13 3.33 1.38 13.94
CA ALA A 13 2.97 2.63 13.30
C ALA A 13 2.26 2.36 11.98
N THR A 14 1.14 3.04 11.76
CA THR A 14 0.31 2.91 10.55
C THR A 14 1.11 3.16 9.27
N ASP A 15 2.11 4.04 9.35
CA ASP A 15 3.08 4.33 8.28
C ASP A 15 3.86 3.10 7.74
N LEU A 16 3.92 2.00 8.51
CA LEU A 16 4.58 0.75 8.10
C LEU A 16 3.67 -0.47 8.07
N ALA A 17 2.46 -0.38 8.62
CA ALA A 17 1.60 -1.54 8.80
C ALA A 17 1.29 -2.26 7.47
N GLU A 18 1.23 -1.49 6.38
CA GLU A 18 0.93 -1.98 5.03
C GLU A 18 2.16 -2.44 4.24
N VAL A 19 3.39 -2.18 4.71
CA VAL A 19 4.61 -2.56 3.97
C VAL A 19 4.67 -4.08 3.71
N PRO A 20 4.42 -4.96 4.70
CA PRO A 20 4.48 -6.40 4.46
C PRO A 20 3.43 -6.91 3.48
N SER A 21 2.18 -6.43 3.56
CA SER A 21 1.10 -6.82 2.64
C SER A 21 1.41 -6.37 1.22
N ILE A 22 1.81 -5.11 1.04
CA ILE A 22 2.18 -4.57 -0.29
C ILE A 22 3.40 -5.30 -0.86
N LEU A 23 4.39 -5.64 -0.02
CA LEU A 23 5.53 -6.43 -0.48
C LEU A 23 5.06 -7.78 -1.06
N MET A 24 4.09 -8.46 -0.43
CA MET A 24 3.54 -9.71 -0.95
C MET A 24 2.79 -9.53 -2.29
N GLU A 25 2.31 -8.34 -2.62
CA GLU A 25 1.73 -8.06 -3.94
C GLU A 25 2.77 -8.13 -5.06
N PHE A 26 4.02 -7.78 -4.80
CA PHE A 26 5.12 -7.99 -5.76
C PHE A 26 5.33 -9.48 -6.02
N PHE A 27 5.36 -10.32 -4.99
CA PHE A 27 5.41 -11.78 -5.13
C PHE A 27 4.22 -12.32 -5.93
N ALA A 28 3.00 -11.85 -5.62
CA ALA A 28 1.78 -12.25 -6.34
C ALA A 28 1.72 -11.74 -7.79
N SER A 29 2.67 -10.88 -8.20
CA SER A 29 2.78 -10.31 -9.53
C SER A 29 4.07 -10.72 -10.25
N ASP A 30 4.90 -11.56 -9.65
CA ASP A 30 6.14 -12.06 -10.26
C ASP A 30 5.87 -13.37 -11.03
N PRO A 31 6.17 -13.43 -12.35
CA PRO A 31 5.98 -14.64 -13.15
C PRO A 31 6.70 -15.89 -12.59
N ARG A 32 7.88 -15.73 -11.98
CA ARG A 32 8.65 -16.82 -11.39
C ARG A 32 7.93 -17.41 -10.18
N VAL A 33 7.21 -16.57 -9.42
CA VAL A 33 6.39 -16.99 -8.28
C VAL A 33 5.09 -17.62 -8.74
N VAL A 34 4.32 -16.93 -9.58
CA VAL A 34 3.00 -17.40 -10.04
C VAL A 34 3.11 -18.75 -10.76
N SER A 35 4.17 -18.96 -11.56
CA SER A 35 4.38 -20.23 -12.28
C SER A 35 4.58 -21.45 -11.36
N LYS A 36 4.93 -21.26 -10.08
CA LYS A 36 5.07 -22.37 -9.13
C LYS A 36 3.74 -23.01 -8.75
N PHE A 37 2.67 -22.22 -8.64
CA PHE A 37 1.39 -22.72 -8.16
C PHE A 37 0.27 -22.66 -9.21
N ALA A 38 0.36 -21.78 -10.22
CA ALA A 38 -0.71 -21.61 -11.19
C ALA A 38 -0.84 -22.84 -12.11
N ARG A 39 -1.96 -23.56 -11.97
CA ARG A 39 -2.32 -24.74 -12.77
C ARG A 39 -3.78 -24.66 -13.18
N HIS A 40 -4.09 -25.14 -14.38
CA HIS A 40 -5.47 -25.24 -14.84
C HIS A 40 -6.25 -26.26 -13.99
N TYR A 41 -7.38 -25.86 -13.41
CA TYR A 41 -8.12 -26.67 -12.42
C TYR A 41 -8.51 -28.08 -12.89
N LYS A 42 -8.92 -28.26 -14.17
CA LYS A 42 -9.21 -29.60 -14.73
C LYS A 42 -7.99 -30.38 -15.22
N THR A 43 -7.13 -29.74 -16.01
CA THR A 43 -6.08 -30.44 -16.77
C THR A 43 -4.73 -30.49 -16.04
N GLY A 44 -4.56 -29.73 -14.95
CA GLY A 44 -3.31 -29.62 -14.23
C GLY A 44 -2.17 -28.96 -15.03
N LYS A 45 -2.43 -28.44 -16.23
CA LYS A 45 -1.40 -27.81 -17.07
C LYS A 45 -0.96 -26.48 -16.46
N ALA A 46 0.33 -26.17 -16.54
CA ALA A 46 0.87 -24.88 -16.15
C ALA A 46 0.35 -23.75 -17.06
N LEU A 47 0.24 -22.54 -16.49
CA LEU A 47 -0.08 -21.34 -17.26
C LEU A 47 1.09 -21.06 -18.23
N PRO A 48 0.84 -20.87 -19.55
CA PRO A 48 1.90 -20.54 -20.49
C PRO A 48 2.62 -19.25 -20.11
N VAL A 49 3.96 -19.26 -20.20
CA VAL A 49 4.82 -18.14 -19.78
C VAL A 49 4.41 -16.82 -20.45
N SER A 50 4.17 -16.84 -21.77
CA SER A 50 3.74 -15.64 -22.51
C SER A 50 2.43 -15.03 -22.00
N ARG A 51 1.49 -15.87 -21.54
CA ARG A 51 0.22 -15.40 -20.94
C ARG A 51 0.44 -14.83 -19.55
N LEU A 52 1.35 -15.43 -18.78
CA LEU A 52 1.71 -14.96 -17.45
C LEU A 52 2.41 -13.60 -17.52
N GLU A 53 3.40 -13.44 -18.40
CA GLU A 53 4.06 -12.17 -18.65
C GLU A 53 3.07 -11.09 -19.08
N SER A 54 2.16 -11.42 -20.01
CA SER A 54 1.10 -10.50 -20.44
C SER A 54 0.19 -10.09 -19.28
N LEU A 55 -0.19 -11.03 -18.40
CA LEU A 55 -1.03 -10.76 -17.23
C LEU A 55 -0.31 -9.83 -16.23
N CYS A 56 0.96 -10.11 -15.94
CA CYS A 56 1.74 -9.30 -15.02
C CYS A 56 1.98 -7.89 -15.59
N ALA A 57 2.26 -7.77 -16.89
CA ALA A 57 2.40 -6.48 -17.56
C ALA A 57 1.09 -5.65 -17.53
N ALA A 58 -0.06 -6.30 -17.71
CA ALA A 58 -1.36 -5.64 -17.69
C ALA A 58 -1.70 -4.97 -16.35
N LYS A 59 -1.12 -5.44 -15.23
CA LYS A 59 -1.30 -4.80 -13.92
C LYS A 59 -0.75 -3.38 -13.86
N HIS A 60 0.15 -3.01 -14.78
CA HIS A 60 0.77 -1.68 -14.79
C HIS A 60 0.10 -0.72 -15.78
N THR A 61 -0.87 -1.18 -16.58
CA THR A 61 -1.49 -0.37 -17.64
C THR A 61 -2.11 0.94 -17.13
N PHE A 62 -2.68 0.94 -15.92
CA PHE A 62 -3.33 2.12 -15.34
C PHE A 62 -2.65 2.64 -14.07
N ALA A 63 -1.37 2.30 -13.87
CA ALA A 63 -0.65 2.63 -12.64
C ALA A 63 -0.66 4.14 -12.31
N ALA A 64 -0.64 5.01 -13.32
CA ALA A 64 -0.73 6.46 -13.14
C ALA A 64 -2.11 6.91 -12.63
N ALA A 65 -3.20 6.35 -13.18
CA ALA A 65 -4.55 6.65 -12.75
C ALA A 65 -4.84 6.14 -11.33
N GLU A 66 -4.37 4.92 -11.03
CA GLU A 66 -4.43 4.36 -9.66
C GLU A 66 -3.61 5.21 -8.68
N MET A 67 -2.42 5.66 -9.06
CA MET A 67 -1.60 6.56 -8.25
C MET A 67 -2.32 7.88 -7.99
N GLN A 68 -2.92 8.49 -9.02
CA GLN A 68 -3.69 9.72 -8.88
C GLN A 68 -4.86 9.54 -7.91
N GLN A 69 -5.58 8.42 -7.98
CA GLN A 69 -6.66 8.10 -7.03
C GLN A 69 -6.16 8.02 -5.58
N GLN A 70 -5.01 7.38 -5.36
CA GLN A 70 -4.39 7.30 -4.02
C GLN A 70 -3.96 8.68 -3.50
N VAL A 71 -3.43 9.54 -4.38
CA VAL A 71 -3.11 10.95 -4.03
C VAL A 71 -4.38 11.73 -3.68
N PHE A 72 -5.44 11.60 -4.48
CA PHE A 72 -6.73 12.21 -4.18
C PHE A 72 -7.27 11.79 -2.81
N TYR A 73 -7.28 10.49 -2.51
CA TYR A 73 -7.74 9.98 -1.21
C TYR A 73 -6.89 10.47 -0.04
N SER A 74 -5.57 10.51 -0.23
CA SER A 74 -4.64 11.02 0.77
C SER A 74 -4.87 12.51 1.04
N ALA A 75 -5.00 13.31 -0.02
CA ALA A 75 -5.26 14.74 0.09
C ALA A 75 -6.61 15.03 0.76
N LEU A 76 -7.66 14.28 0.40
CA LEU A 76 -8.98 14.42 0.98
C LEU A 76 -8.97 14.10 2.48
N ASP A 77 -8.34 12.99 2.86
CA ASP A 77 -8.18 12.59 4.26
C ASP A 77 -7.44 13.67 5.07
N GLN A 78 -6.33 14.21 4.56
CA GLN A 78 -5.62 15.29 5.23
C GLN A 78 -6.47 16.56 5.36
N LYS A 79 -7.18 16.96 4.29
CA LYS A 79 -8.01 18.17 4.27
C LYS A 79 -9.18 18.09 5.24
N LEU A 80 -9.80 16.91 5.40
CA LEU A 80 -10.91 16.71 6.34
C LEU A 80 -10.45 16.67 7.80
N HIS A 81 -9.18 16.36 8.07
CA HIS A 81 -8.64 16.20 9.43
C HIS A 81 -7.69 17.32 9.88
N ILE A 82 -7.35 18.26 9.01
CA ILE A 82 -6.74 19.54 9.42
C ILE A 82 -7.83 20.39 10.09
N HIS A 83 -7.46 21.10 11.17
CA HIS A 83 -8.38 21.99 11.87
C HIS A 83 -9.10 22.92 10.87
N PRO A 84 -10.44 22.95 10.85
CA PRO A 84 -11.16 23.90 10.03
C PRO A 84 -10.72 25.30 10.46
N SER A 85 -10.43 26.17 9.49
CA SER A 85 -10.30 27.60 9.75
C SER A 85 -11.55 28.05 10.50
N SER A 86 -11.38 28.66 11.68
CA SER A 86 -12.48 29.19 12.48
C SER A 86 -13.40 30.04 11.58
N GLY A 87 -14.62 29.57 11.30
CA GLY A 87 -15.58 30.26 10.43
C GLY A 87 -15.81 29.65 9.04
N SER A 88 -15.22 28.52 8.68
CA SER A 88 -15.60 27.78 7.46
C SER A 88 -16.97 27.11 7.62
N ASN A 89 -17.90 27.42 6.71
CA ASN A 89 -19.21 26.76 6.59
C ASN A 89 -19.21 25.61 5.55
N SER A 90 -18.03 25.21 5.05
CA SER A 90 -17.93 24.16 4.02
C SER A 90 -18.36 22.80 4.56
N THR A 91 -19.21 22.10 3.82
CA THR A 91 -19.56 20.70 4.12
C THR A 91 -18.43 19.76 3.69
N THR A 92 -18.46 18.51 4.16
CA THR A 92 -17.52 17.48 3.70
C THR A 92 -17.65 17.21 2.20
N THR A 93 -18.83 17.41 1.62
CA THR A 93 -19.07 17.31 0.18
C THR A 93 -18.36 18.43 -0.57
N ASP A 94 -18.41 19.66 -0.06
CA ASP A 94 -17.73 20.81 -0.69
C ASP A 94 -16.22 20.60 -0.72
N VAL A 95 -15.65 20.16 0.40
CA VAL A 95 -14.22 19.80 0.49
C VAL A 95 -13.88 18.67 -0.47
N THR A 96 -14.74 17.65 -0.59
CA THR A 96 -14.53 16.53 -1.52
C THR A 96 -14.49 17.03 -2.97
N ALA A 97 -15.42 17.90 -3.36
CA ALA A 97 -15.46 18.46 -4.71
C ALA A 97 -14.22 19.32 -5.02
N GLU A 98 -13.80 20.18 -4.08
CA GLU A 98 -12.58 21.00 -4.20
C GLU A 98 -11.33 20.12 -4.41
N VAL A 99 -11.12 19.16 -3.52
CA VAL A 99 -9.95 18.28 -3.58
C VAL A 99 -9.97 17.40 -4.83
N GLN A 100 -11.14 16.90 -5.24
CA GLN A 100 -11.27 16.11 -6.46
C GLN A 100 -10.90 16.93 -7.70
N GLN A 101 -11.34 18.19 -7.79
CA GLN A 101 -11.00 19.07 -8.90
C GLN A 101 -9.49 19.33 -9.02
N GLN A 102 -8.79 19.38 -7.88
CA GLN A 102 -7.35 19.63 -7.87
C GLN A 102 -6.51 18.37 -8.15
N TYR A 103 -6.91 17.22 -7.61
CA TYR A 103 -6.05 16.03 -7.56
C TYR A 103 -6.53 14.86 -8.42
N TYR A 104 -7.75 14.89 -8.97
CA TYR A 104 -8.32 13.78 -9.73
C TYR A 104 -8.70 14.21 -11.15
N GLY A 105 -8.45 13.35 -12.14
CA GLY A 105 -8.66 13.68 -13.56
C GLY A 105 -10.12 13.69 -14.00
N LEU A 106 -11.04 13.20 -13.16
CA LEU A 106 -12.47 13.18 -13.45
C LEU A 106 -13.22 14.21 -12.60
N PRO A 107 -14.18 14.94 -13.20
CA PRO A 107 -14.93 15.95 -12.48
C PRO A 107 -15.77 15.34 -11.35
N PHE A 108 -16.04 16.14 -10.33
CA PHE A 108 -16.96 15.77 -9.27
C PHE A 108 -18.38 15.58 -9.82
N VAL A 109 -19.08 14.54 -9.36
CA VAL A 109 -20.46 14.27 -9.75
C VAL A 109 -21.40 14.91 -8.72
N HIS A 110 -22.12 15.95 -9.13
CA HIS A 110 -23.07 16.65 -8.27
C HIS A 110 -24.20 15.74 -7.76
N ASN A 111 -24.81 16.13 -6.64
CA ASN A 111 -25.85 15.36 -5.93
C ASN A 111 -25.38 13.98 -5.46
N THR A 112 -24.08 13.85 -5.17
CA THR A 112 -23.49 12.66 -4.55
C THR A 112 -22.76 13.01 -3.26
N ALA A 113 -22.56 12.02 -2.40
CA ALA A 113 -21.75 12.12 -1.19
C ALA A 113 -20.80 10.93 -1.12
N TRP A 114 -19.92 10.82 -2.13
CA TRP A 114 -19.01 9.67 -2.27
C TRP A 114 -18.15 9.45 -1.02
N GLN A 115 -17.72 10.54 -0.35
CA GLN A 115 -16.91 10.49 0.86
C GLN A 115 -17.55 9.71 2.00
N HIS A 116 -18.88 9.58 2.05
CA HIS A 116 -19.56 8.75 3.05
C HIS A 116 -19.27 7.25 2.90
N ARG A 117 -18.85 6.81 1.71
CA ARG A 117 -18.43 5.43 1.46
C ARG A 117 -16.96 5.19 1.78
N PHE A 118 -16.19 6.25 1.95
CA PHE A 118 -14.76 6.14 2.19
C PHE A 118 -14.50 5.86 3.67
N SER A 119 -14.77 4.64 4.15
CA SER A 119 -14.70 4.34 5.59
C SER A 119 -13.37 4.64 6.27
N HIS A 120 -12.26 4.73 5.53
CA HIS A 120 -10.93 5.01 6.07
C HIS A 120 -10.82 6.39 6.71
N ILE A 121 -11.64 7.38 6.31
CA ILE A 121 -11.68 8.66 7.05
C ILE A 121 -12.16 8.47 8.49
N VAL A 122 -12.77 7.33 8.84
CA VAL A 122 -13.17 6.99 10.21
C VAL A 122 -12.26 5.89 10.77
N GLY A 123 -11.55 6.16 11.88
CA GLY A 123 -10.63 5.21 12.54
C GLY A 123 -9.23 5.13 11.91
N TYR A 124 -9.11 5.33 10.60
CA TYR A 124 -7.83 5.51 9.90
C TYR A 124 -7.54 6.98 9.56
N GLY A 125 -8.44 7.90 9.92
CA GLY A 125 -8.37 9.32 9.60
C GLY A 125 -7.01 9.97 9.87
N ALA A 126 -6.65 10.90 8.98
CA ALA A 126 -5.38 11.62 8.92
C ALA A 126 -4.14 10.76 8.59
N LYS A 127 -4.30 9.50 8.19
CA LYS A 127 -3.18 8.58 7.92
C LYS A 127 -3.23 7.96 6.54
N TYR A 128 -4.20 8.26 5.67
CA TYR A 128 -4.35 7.56 4.38
C TYR A 128 -3.11 7.67 3.47
N TYR A 129 -2.33 8.75 3.58
CA TYR A 129 -1.05 8.92 2.87
C TYR A 129 -0.04 7.77 3.12
N SER A 130 -0.15 7.08 4.26
CA SER A 130 0.73 5.97 4.64
C SER A 130 0.73 4.82 3.63
N TYR A 131 -0.35 4.63 2.86
CA TYR A 131 -0.37 3.64 1.77
C TYR A 131 0.68 3.97 0.71
N LEU A 132 0.80 5.24 0.30
CA LEU A 132 1.80 5.66 -0.69
C LEU A 132 3.23 5.52 -0.15
N LEU A 133 3.44 5.89 1.12
CA LEU A 133 4.72 5.70 1.79
C LEU A 133 5.10 4.21 1.85
N SER A 134 4.15 3.38 2.27
CA SER A 134 4.34 1.93 2.40
C SER A 134 4.63 1.28 1.05
N ARG A 135 3.99 1.75 -0.04
CA ARG A 135 4.32 1.32 -1.42
C ARG A 135 5.76 1.62 -1.79
N GLY A 136 6.26 2.81 -1.44
CA GLY A 136 7.66 3.18 -1.68
C GLY A 136 8.65 2.29 -0.92
N VAL A 137 8.41 2.08 0.37
CA VAL A 137 9.26 1.22 1.21
C VAL A 137 9.21 -0.24 0.73
N ALA A 138 8.03 -0.78 0.44
CA ALA A 138 7.88 -2.13 -0.09
C ALA A 138 8.61 -2.32 -1.43
N ALA A 139 8.54 -1.31 -2.32
CA ALA A 139 9.28 -1.33 -3.58
C ALA A 139 10.80 -1.37 -3.37
N TRP A 140 11.34 -0.60 -2.42
CA TRP A 140 12.76 -0.67 -2.09
C TRP A 140 13.17 -2.03 -1.52
N ILE A 141 12.38 -2.61 -0.62
CA ILE A 141 12.61 -3.96 -0.09
C ILE A 141 12.61 -4.98 -1.23
N TRP A 142 11.62 -4.92 -2.13
CA TRP A 142 11.55 -5.80 -3.28
C TRP A 142 12.81 -5.68 -4.16
N GLN A 143 13.15 -4.46 -4.57
CA GLN A 143 14.29 -4.19 -5.46
C GLN A 143 15.62 -4.65 -4.85
N GLN A 144 15.82 -4.41 -3.55
CA GLN A 144 17.09 -4.70 -2.89
C GLN A 144 17.24 -6.18 -2.50
N ASN A 145 16.14 -6.87 -2.15
CA ASN A 145 16.22 -8.18 -1.51
C ASN A 145 15.65 -9.33 -2.36
N PHE A 146 14.66 -9.07 -3.22
CA PHE A 146 13.85 -10.13 -3.84
C PHE A 146 13.74 -10.05 -5.36
N GLN A 147 14.12 -8.93 -5.98
CA GLN A 147 14.02 -8.75 -7.42
C GLN A 147 14.91 -9.76 -8.19
N GLU A 148 16.14 -9.97 -7.75
CA GLU A 148 17.05 -10.94 -8.38
C GLU A 148 16.60 -12.39 -8.15
N ASP A 149 16.28 -12.74 -6.89
CA ASP A 149 15.74 -14.05 -6.53
C ASP A 149 14.60 -13.92 -5.50
N PRO A 150 13.32 -14.06 -5.92
CA PRO A 150 12.19 -13.98 -5.00
C PRO A 150 12.13 -15.18 -4.05
N PHE A 151 12.88 -16.26 -4.30
CA PHE A 151 12.91 -17.44 -3.43
C PHE A 151 14.11 -17.47 -2.48
N SER A 152 14.92 -16.39 -2.44
CA SER A 152 16.09 -16.32 -1.60
C SER A 152 15.71 -16.49 -0.12
N ARG A 153 16.14 -17.62 0.45
CA ARG A 153 15.96 -17.92 1.88
C ARG A 153 16.68 -16.89 2.76
N GLU A 154 17.87 -16.48 2.35
CA GLU A 154 18.67 -15.49 3.08
C GLU A 154 17.95 -14.14 3.14
N ALA A 155 17.43 -13.66 2.00
CA ALA A 155 16.63 -12.44 1.95
C ALA A 155 15.36 -12.55 2.81
N GLY A 156 14.68 -13.70 2.77
CA GLY A 156 13.50 -13.97 3.58
C GLY A 156 13.79 -13.95 5.09
N GLU A 157 14.88 -14.57 5.54
CA GLU A 157 15.28 -14.54 6.96
C GLU A 157 15.72 -13.14 7.39
N SER A 158 16.46 -12.42 6.53
CA SER A 158 16.83 -11.03 6.76
C SER A 158 15.59 -10.14 6.95
N PHE A 159 14.60 -10.23 6.05
CA PHE A 159 13.35 -9.49 6.18
C PHE A 159 12.56 -9.91 7.43
N ARG A 160 12.53 -11.21 7.74
CA ARG A 160 11.84 -11.72 8.94
C ARG A 160 12.45 -11.16 10.22
N HIS A 161 13.77 -11.12 10.35
CA HIS A 161 14.45 -10.70 11.58
C HIS A 161 14.63 -9.19 11.66
N GLY A 162 15.04 -8.56 10.56
CA GLY A 162 15.36 -7.13 10.49
C GLY A 162 14.15 -6.21 10.33
N PHE A 163 13.00 -6.75 9.93
CA PHE A 163 11.77 -5.97 9.74
C PHE A 163 10.60 -6.54 10.54
N LEU A 164 10.11 -7.74 10.20
CA LEU A 164 8.86 -8.29 10.76
C LEU A 164 8.94 -8.60 12.26
N ALA A 165 10.08 -9.10 12.75
CA ALA A 165 10.21 -9.60 14.11
C ALA A 165 10.00 -8.53 15.19
N HIS A 166 10.17 -7.25 14.83
CA HIS A 166 10.04 -6.10 15.70
C HIS A 166 8.59 -5.73 16.02
N GLY A 167 7.61 -6.10 15.18
CA GLY A 167 6.24 -5.62 15.34
C GLY A 167 6.21 -4.08 15.48
N GLY A 168 5.53 -3.57 16.51
CA GLY A 168 5.55 -2.14 16.86
C GLY A 168 6.62 -1.72 17.86
N SER A 169 7.54 -2.60 18.25
CA SER A 169 8.50 -2.30 19.34
C SER A 169 9.68 -1.44 18.89
N LYS A 170 9.76 -1.11 17.60
CA LYS A 170 10.81 -0.29 17.01
C LYS A 170 10.16 0.84 16.22
N PRO A 171 10.65 2.09 16.34
CA PRO A 171 10.14 3.20 15.54
C PRO A 171 10.23 2.93 14.05
N ALA A 172 9.26 3.44 13.28
CA ALA A 172 9.15 3.15 11.86
C ALA A 172 10.39 3.58 11.06
N ARG A 173 10.83 4.81 11.28
CA ARG A 173 12.05 5.35 10.66
C ARG A 173 13.26 4.45 10.92
N ASP A 174 13.49 4.09 12.18
CA ASP A 174 14.64 3.28 12.56
C ASP A 174 14.58 1.88 11.95
N MET A 175 13.38 1.31 11.81
CA MET A 175 13.19 0.03 11.14
C MET A 175 13.60 0.12 9.67
N VAL A 176 13.06 1.11 8.94
CA VAL A 176 13.37 1.36 7.53
C VAL A 176 14.86 1.64 7.34
N THR A 177 15.44 2.57 8.11
CA THR A 177 16.85 2.94 7.99
C THR A 177 17.77 1.77 8.33
N SER A 178 17.48 1.00 9.37
CA SER A 178 18.33 -0.14 9.72
C SER A 178 18.27 -1.28 8.71
N PHE A 179 17.13 -1.48 8.03
CA PHE A 179 16.94 -2.58 7.10
C PHE A 179 17.41 -2.23 5.68
N LEU A 180 17.08 -1.03 5.21
CA LEU A 180 17.38 -0.57 3.85
C LEU A 180 18.63 0.32 3.75
N GLY A 181 19.15 0.81 4.87
CA GLY A 181 20.29 1.74 4.87
C GLY A 181 19.97 3.13 4.31
N LYS A 182 18.70 3.56 4.39
CA LYS A 182 18.18 4.81 3.82
C LYS A 182 17.56 5.73 4.87
#